data_AF-A0A6A7M598-F1
#
_entry.id   AF-A0A6A7M598-F1
#
_cell.length_a   1.000
_cell.length_b   1.000
_cell.length_c   1.000
_cell.angle_alpha   90.00
_cell.angle_beta   90.00
_cell.angle_gamma   90.00
#
_symmetry.space_group_name_H-M   'P 1'
#
loop_
_entity.id
_entity.type
_entity.pdbx_description
1 polymer ?
#
loop_
_entity_poly.entity_id
_entity_poly.type
_entity_poly.pdbx_seq_one_letter_code
_entity_poly.pdbx_strand_id
1 'polypeptide(L)'
;MSTPCATRTKRFAQRRWLRSAISKSLVHKKVAVMLLIRHGETEANLNLCHQGRHDSPLTERGVAQATAIGRLVRMQPEAASAMMISSPQSRARRTAELVRDHLEKPTIPIQLDERLCEVSIGGWEGLSQQEISRLAPGTFEGEERHGWCFRAPGGESYDVFEARIREWLSEAAENPSVIVVTHGTVARVLRGLYLGLPSSTALALPIPQDKIFRLSNGAIEELEVEVGLKMPRIVKVTPLTALQLLVEFDDGVIGRLDLGKHLSLRIETFRDEATFQQVTINDFGAVCWPTGFALSPDTAYDLARRRQPSKDWLR
;
A
#
# COMPACT_ATOMS: atom_id res chain seq x y z
N MET A 1 27.82 -41.76 32.12
CA MET A 1 26.44 -41.38 31.77
C MET A 1 26.30 -39.88 31.92
N SER A 2 26.43 -39.13 30.83
CA SER A 2 25.95 -37.74 30.72
C SER A 2 26.19 -37.24 29.28
N THR A 3 25.12 -37.26 28.49
CA THR A 3 25.06 -36.84 27.09
C THR A 3 24.85 -35.32 27.01
N PRO A 4 25.45 -34.59 26.04
CA PRO A 4 25.16 -33.16 25.88
C PRO A 4 23.84 -32.94 25.10
N CYS A 5 23.01 -32.05 25.65
CA CYS A 5 21.75 -31.61 25.07
C CYS A 5 21.98 -30.57 23.96
N ALA A 6 21.58 -30.89 22.73
CA ALA A 6 21.57 -29.98 21.59
C ALA A 6 20.36 -29.04 21.67
N THR A 7 20.58 -27.73 21.75
CA THR A 7 19.51 -26.73 21.63
C THR A 7 19.31 -26.32 20.18
N ARG A 8 18.12 -26.70 19.72
CA ARG A 8 17.54 -26.66 18.38
C ARG A 8 17.21 -25.22 17.95
N THR A 9 17.67 -24.84 16.77
CA THR A 9 17.29 -23.63 16.02
C THR A 9 15.78 -23.61 15.77
N LYS A 10 15.09 -22.55 16.21
CA LYS A 10 13.66 -22.32 15.95
C LYS A 10 13.46 -21.85 14.50
N ARG A 11 12.93 -22.73 13.65
CA ARG A 11 12.39 -22.40 12.33
C ARG A 11 11.10 -21.59 12.47
N PHE A 12 10.98 -20.51 11.71
CA PHE A 12 9.76 -19.72 11.53
C PHE A 12 8.64 -20.60 10.95
N ALA A 13 7.48 -20.62 11.63
CA ALA A 13 6.28 -21.31 11.17
C ALA A 13 5.39 -20.30 10.44
N GLN A 14 5.36 -20.36 9.10
CA GLN A 14 4.31 -19.75 8.28
C GLN A 14 2.95 -20.38 8.67
N ARG A 15 2.02 -19.57 9.16
CA ARG A 15 0.66 -19.99 9.49
C ARG A 15 -0.20 -19.97 8.23
N ARG A 16 -0.53 -21.16 7.71
CA ARG A 16 -1.45 -21.39 6.58
C ARG A 16 -2.69 -22.07 7.12
N TRP A 17 -3.91 -21.49 7.03
CA TRP A 17 -5.21 -22.22 6.94
C TRP A 17 -6.41 -21.27 6.75
N LEU A 18 -7.18 -21.49 5.67
CA LEU A 18 -8.65 -21.53 5.57
C LEU A 18 -8.98 -22.00 4.14
N ARG A 19 -9.47 -23.24 3.97
CA ARG A 19 -9.98 -23.74 2.69
C ARG A 19 -11.43 -24.13 2.88
N SER A 20 -12.34 -23.50 2.15
CA SER A 20 -13.72 -23.98 2.00
C SER A 20 -13.75 -25.07 0.94
N ALA A 21 -14.57 -26.10 1.16
CA ALA A 21 -14.75 -27.22 0.25
C ALA A 21 -15.66 -26.80 -0.91
N ILE A 22 -15.16 -26.83 -2.16
CA ILE A 22 -15.97 -26.59 -3.35
C ILE A 22 -15.90 -27.81 -4.29
N SER A 23 -17.09 -28.22 -4.72
CA SER A 23 -17.40 -29.26 -5.70
C SER A 23 -16.59 -29.12 -7.00
N LYS A 24 -16.11 -30.25 -7.52
CA LYS A 24 -15.38 -30.36 -8.78
C LYS A 24 -16.36 -30.41 -9.96
N SER A 25 -16.29 -29.43 -10.88
CA SER A 25 -16.50 -29.69 -12.31
C SER A 25 -15.94 -28.55 -13.18
N LEU A 26 -15.50 -28.91 -14.38
CA LEU A 26 -14.54 -28.27 -15.26
C LEU A 26 -15.03 -26.96 -15.92
N VAL A 27 -14.13 -25.97 -16.07
CA VAL A 27 -13.53 -25.44 -17.33
C VAL A 27 -12.53 -24.35 -16.88
N HIS A 28 -11.35 -24.26 -17.50
CA HIS A 28 -10.30 -23.30 -17.18
C HIS A 28 -10.75 -21.82 -17.36
N LYS A 29 -11.55 -21.27 -16.44
CA LYS A 29 -11.60 -19.82 -16.22
C LYS A 29 -10.24 -19.46 -15.62
N LYS A 30 -9.39 -18.77 -16.39
CA LYS A 30 -8.17 -18.14 -15.85
C LYS A 30 -8.58 -17.39 -14.59
N VAL A 31 -8.02 -17.83 -13.48
CA VAL A 31 -8.34 -17.40 -12.13
C VAL A 31 -8.10 -15.90 -12.04
N ALA A 32 -9.12 -15.12 -11.68
CA ALA A 32 -8.96 -13.70 -11.39
C ALA A 32 -8.07 -13.55 -10.15
N VAL A 33 -6.89 -12.94 -10.31
CA VAL A 33 -6.01 -12.60 -9.18
C VAL A 33 -6.18 -11.14 -8.83
N MET A 34 -6.55 -10.85 -7.60
CA MET A 34 -6.67 -9.49 -7.09
C MET A 34 -5.61 -9.20 -6.03
N LEU A 35 -4.85 -8.13 -6.23
CA LEU A 35 -3.92 -7.56 -5.26
C LEU A 35 -4.61 -6.39 -4.56
N LEU A 36 -5.19 -6.67 -3.39
CA LEU A 36 -5.93 -5.70 -2.59
C LEU A 36 -5.01 -4.97 -1.61
N ILE A 37 -5.02 -3.65 -1.70
CA ILE A 37 -4.14 -2.74 -0.96
C ILE A 37 -5.00 -1.70 -0.24
N ARG A 38 -4.72 -1.46 1.04
CA ARG A 38 -5.22 -0.27 1.75
C ARG A 38 -4.28 0.90 1.46
N HIS A 39 -4.83 2.11 1.36
CA HIS A 39 -4.03 3.34 1.29
C HIS A 39 -2.98 3.40 2.41
N GLY A 40 -1.84 4.04 2.13
CA GLY A 40 -0.80 4.30 3.11
C GLY A 40 -1.29 5.18 4.28
N GLU A 41 -0.53 5.22 5.37
CA GLU A 41 -0.81 6.06 6.53
C GLU A 41 -1.07 7.53 6.15
N THR A 42 -2.05 8.14 6.80
CA THR A 42 -2.47 9.54 6.59
C THR A 42 -2.38 10.32 7.90
N GLU A 43 -2.38 11.65 7.82
CA GLU A 43 -2.38 12.51 9.01
C GLU A 43 -3.53 12.19 9.97
N ALA A 44 -4.73 11.90 9.45
CA ALA A 44 -5.84 11.50 10.31
C ALA A 44 -5.63 10.11 10.95
N ASN A 45 -4.91 9.18 10.30
CA ASN A 45 -4.52 7.92 10.97
C ASN A 45 -3.55 8.18 12.10
N LEU A 46 -2.54 9.04 11.87
CA LEU A 46 -1.57 9.43 12.89
C LEU A 46 -2.25 10.09 14.10
N ASN A 47 -3.25 10.94 13.84
CA ASN A 47 -4.04 11.63 14.86
C ASN A 47 -5.21 10.81 15.41
N LEU A 48 -5.31 9.51 15.06
CA LEU A 48 -6.39 8.61 15.51
C LEU A 48 -7.82 9.14 15.25
N CYS A 49 -7.98 9.90 14.16
CA CYS A 49 -9.24 10.45 13.70
C CYS A 49 -9.85 9.58 12.59
N HIS A 50 -11.17 9.43 12.62
CA HIS A 50 -11.90 8.61 11.66
C HIS A 50 -12.31 9.46 10.46
N GLN A 51 -11.81 9.11 9.27
CA GLN A 51 -11.98 9.93 8.06
C GLN A 51 -13.34 9.75 7.39
N GLY A 52 -13.80 8.51 7.22
CA GLY A 52 -14.95 8.24 6.34
C GLY A 52 -14.72 8.80 4.94
N ARG A 53 -15.61 9.69 4.48
CA ARG A 53 -15.49 10.42 3.21
C ARG A 53 -14.58 11.64 3.27
N HIS A 54 -14.22 12.15 4.45
CA HIS A 54 -13.17 13.15 4.54
C HIS A 54 -11.83 12.58 4.07
N ASP A 55 -10.94 13.47 3.64
CA ASP A 55 -9.61 13.13 3.15
C ASP A 55 -8.54 13.86 3.96
N SER A 56 -7.39 13.21 4.14
CA SER A 56 -6.17 13.82 4.64
C SER A 56 -4.97 13.29 3.84
N PRO A 57 -3.89 14.08 3.71
CA PRO A 57 -2.73 13.65 2.93
C PRO A 57 -2.05 12.43 3.56
N LEU A 58 -1.32 11.69 2.74
CA LEU A 58 -0.42 10.63 3.24
C LEU A 58 0.66 11.26 4.12
N THR A 59 1.01 10.59 5.22
CA THR A 59 2.25 10.91 5.96
C THR A 59 3.45 10.42 5.14
N GLU A 60 4.65 10.81 5.53
CA GLU A 60 5.88 10.20 5.01
C GLU A 60 5.89 8.69 5.09
N ARG A 61 5.48 8.17 6.25
CA ARG A 61 5.39 6.74 6.50
C ARG A 61 4.38 6.11 5.56
N GLY A 62 3.26 6.78 5.27
CA GLY A 62 2.31 6.36 4.25
C GLY A 62 2.88 6.32 2.83
N VAL A 63 3.71 7.31 2.48
CA VAL A 63 4.45 7.32 1.21
C VAL A 63 5.42 6.14 1.14
N ALA A 64 6.21 5.92 2.19
CA ALA A 64 7.16 4.81 2.28
C ALA A 64 6.46 3.44 2.20
N GLN A 65 5.31 3.28 2.88
CA GLN A 65 4.45 2.09 2.78
C GLN A 65 4.00 1.85 1.34
N ALA A 66 3.45 2.88 0.67
CA ALA A 66 2.98 2.77 -0.71
C ALA A 66 4.10 2.42 -1.70
N THR A 67 5.28 3.04 -1.53
CA THR A 67 6.49 2.74 -2.31
C THR A 67 6.94 1.29 -2.10
N ALA A 68 7.01 0.82 -0.86
CA ALA A 68 7.43 -0.54 -0.56
C ALA A 68 6.41 -1.58 -1.07
N ILE A 69 5.12 -1.29 -0.98
CA ILE A 69 4.05 -2.07 -1.63
C ILE A 69 4.26 -2.12 -3.14
N GLY A 70 4.52 -0.98 -3.80
CA GLY A 70 4.75 -0.93 -5.24
C GLY A 70 5.89 -1.83 -5.70
N ARG A 71 6.99 -1.89 -4.94
CA ARG A 71 8.11 -2.82 -5.18
C ARG A 71 7.66 -4.27 -5.08
N LEU A 72 6.89 -4.63 -4.04
CA LEU A 72 6.41 -6.00 -3.86
C LEU A 72 5.39 -6.41 -4.93
N VAL A 73 4.50 -5.49 -5.33
CA VAL A 73 3.56 -5.68 -6.43
C VAL A 73 4.31 -5.98 -7.72
N ARG A 74 5.35 -5.20 -8.04
CA ARG A 74 6.19 -5.43 -9.24
C ARG A 74 6.75 -6.86 -9.32
N MET A 75 7.05 -7.47 -8.17
CA MET A 75 7.59 -8.84 -8.12
C MET A 75 6.52 -9.93 -8.33
N GLN A 76 5.23 -9.57 -8.34
CA GLN A 76 4.15 -10.52 -8.58
C GLN A 76 3.98 -10.79 -10.07
N PRO A 77 3.82 -12.05 -10.51
CA PRO A 77 3.69 -12.39 -11.92
C PRO A 77 2.45 -11.76 -12.58
N GLU A 78 1.42 -11.45 -11.81
CA GLU A 78 0.18 -10.90 -12.33
C GLU A 78 0.24 -9.39 -12.60
N ALA A 79 1.21 -8.69 -12.00
CA ALA A 79 1.31 -7.23 -12.08
C ALA A 79 1.54 -6.70 -13.50
N ALA A 80 2.20 -7.46 -14.37
CA ALA A 80 2.51 -7.04 -15.74
C ALA A 80 1.28 -6.87 -16.64
N SER A 81 0.18 -7.58 -16.34
CA SER A 81 -1.08 -7.52 -17.08
C SER A 81 -2.27 -7.07 -16.24
N ALA A 82 -2.03 -6.63 -15.00
CA ALA A 82 -3.09 -6.22 -14.11
C ALA A 82 -3.70 -4.89 -14.56
N MET A 83 -5.02 -4.78 -14.48
CA MET A 83 -5.67 -3.46 -14.45
C MET A 83 -5.43 -2.81 -13.10
N MET A 84 -5.33 -1.48 -13.06
CA MET A 84 -5.16 -0.73 -11.84
C MET A 84 -6.40 0.08 -11.54
N ILE A 85 -7.02 -0.19 -10.38
CA ILE A 85 -8.27 0.43 -9.96
C ILE A 85 -8.04 1.07 -8.58
N SER A 86 -8.62 2.25 -8.35
CA SER A 86 -8.53 2.90 -7.05
C SER A 86 -9.83 3.60 -6.67
N SER A 87 -10.04 3.75 -5.36
CA SER A 87 -10.95 4.75 -4.85
C SER A 87 -10.56 6.15 -5.35
N PRO A 88 -11.52 7.02 -5.70
CA PRO A 88 -11.24 8.40 -6.11
C PRO A 88 -10.71 9.28 -4.96
N GLN A 89 -10.97 8.93 -3.70
CA GLN A 89 -10.41 9.64 -2.53
C GLN A 89 -8.89 9.78 -2.61
N SER A 90 -8.40 10.98 -2.31
CA SER A 90 -7.04 11.43 -2.62
C SER A 90 -5.95 10.56 -1.99
N ARG A 91 -6.15 10.08 -0.76
CA ARG A 91 -5.20 9.17 -0.09
C ARG A 91 -5.03 7.83 -0.81
N ALA A 92 -6.12 7.27 -1.34
CA ALA A 92 -6.10 6.00 -2.07
C ALA A 92 -5.53 6.21 -3.48
N ARG A 93 -5.97 7.26 -4.17
CA ARG A 93 -5.43 7.64 -5.48
C ARG A 93 -3.93 7.91 -5.42
N ARG A 94 -3.45 8.65 -4.41
CA ARG A 94 -2.03 8.93 -4.23
C ARG A 94 -1.22 7.67 -3.93
N THR A 95 -1.76 6.76 -3.11
CA THR A 95 -1.14 5.45 -2.87
C THR A 95 -1.06 4.66 -4.19
N ALA A 96 -2.12 4.66 -5.00
CA ALA A 96 -2.15 4.00 -6.30
C ALA A 96 -1.10 4.58 -7.26
N GLU A 97 -0.93 5.89 -7.32
CA GLU A 97 0.13 6.52 -8.12
C GLU A 97 1.52 6.04 -7.70
N LEU A 98 1.81 6.01 -6.39
CA LEU A 98 3.09 5.56 -5.86
C LEU A 98 3.35 4.07 -6.16
N VAL A 99 2.32 3.22 -6.04
CA VAL A 99 2.39 1.80 -6.41
C VAL A 99 2.68 1.66 -7.91
N ARG A 100 1.97 2.43 -8.75
CA ARG A 100 2.11 2.42 -10.22
C ARG A 100 3.52 2.77 -10.67
N ASP A 101 4.14 3.77 -10.03
CA ASP A 101 5.47 4.27 -10.40
C ASP A 101 6.56 3.20 -10.30
N HIS A 102 6.31 2.09 -9.58
CA HIS A 102 7.22 0.95 -9.49
C HIS A 102 6.95 -0.18 -10.48
N LEU A 103 5.82 -0.16 -11.19
CA LEU A 103 5.48 -1.18 -12.19
C LEU A 103 6.35 -1.02 -13.45
N GLU A 104 6.48 -2.09 -14.23
CA GLU A 104 7.27 -2.06 -15.47
C GLU A 104 6.70 -1.07 -16.51
N LYS A 105 5.38 -0.86 -16.47
CA LYS A 105 4.66 0.12 -17.30
C LYS A 105 4.06 1.20 -16.40
N PRO A 106 4.81 2.22 -15.96
CA PRO A 106 4.30 3.24 -15.04
C PRO A 106 3.25 4.18 -15.67
N THR A 107 2.91 3.97 -16.95
CA THR A 107 1.88 4.71 -17.70
C THR A 107 0.51 4.01 -17.72
N ILE A 108 0.35 2.86 -17.06
CA ILE A 108 -0.96 2.23 -16.87
C ILE A 108 -1.96 3.23 -16.26
N PRO A 109 -3.13 3.45 -16.88
CA PRO A 109 -4.15 4.33 -16.31
C PRO A 109 -4.67 3.74 -15.00
N ILE A 110 -4.91 4.62 -14.02
CA ILE A 110 -5.60 4.25 -12.78
C ILE A 110 -7.09 4.52 -13.02
N GLN A 111 -7.89 3.47 -13.11
CA GLN A 111 -9.34 3.59 -13.19
C GLN A 111 -9.87 3.96 -11.80
N LEU A 112 -10.59 5.07 -11.70
CA LEU A 112 -11.23 5.47 -10.45
C LEU A 112 -12.64 4.87 -10.39
N ASP A 113 -13.01 4.30 -9.24
CA ASP A 113 -14.33 3.72 -9.03
C ASP A 113 -14.92 4.20 -7.69
N GLU A 114 -16.04 4.91 -7.76
CA GLU A 114 -16.74 5.47 -6.59
C GLU A 114 -17.19 4.39 -5.60
N ARG A 115 -17.44 3.16 -6.07
CA ARG A 115 -17.81 2.04 -5.21
C ARG A 115 -16.66 1.60 -4.32
N LEU A 116 -15.43 2.05 -4.54
CA LEU A 116 -14.29 1.76 -3.67
C LEU A 116 -14.05 2.82 -2.60
N CYS A 117 -14.86 3.88 -2.52
CA CYS A 117 -14.75 4.87 -1.46
C CYS A 117 -14.99 4.26 -0.07
N GLU A 118 -14.29 4.78 0.94
CA GLU A 118 -14.52 4.40 2.33
C GLU A 118 -15.96 4.63 2.78
N VAL A 119 -16.38 3.90 3.80
CA VAL A 119 -17.71 4.05 4.41
C VAL A 119 -17.93 5.50 4.86
N SER A 120 -19.07 6.09 4.50
CA SER A 120 -19.50 7.36 5.09
C SER A 120 -19.87 7.13 6.55
N ILE A 121 -19.24 7.89 7.44
CA ILE A 121 -19.58 7.90 8.87
C ILE A 121 -20.24 9.21 9.28
N GLY A 122 -20.78 9.96 8.31
CA GLY A 122 -21.64 11.13 8.53
C GLY A 122 -21.12 12.07 9.62
N GLY A 123 -21.93 12.30 10.65
CA GLY A 123 -21.59 13.19 11.76
C GLY A 123 -20.38 12.78 12.61
N TRP A 124 -19.75 11.63 12.34
CA TRP A 124 -18.52 11.18 13.00
C TRP A 124 -17.26 11.38 12.16
N GLU A 125 -17.37 11.93 10.94
CA GLU A 125 -16.22 12.23 10.10
C GLU A 125 -15.31 13.29 10.73
N GLY A 126 -14.01 13.00 10.78
CA GLY A 126 -12.99 13.81 11.43
C GLY A 126 -12.89 13.62 12.95
N LEU A 127 -13.81 12.90 13.59
CA LEU A 127 -13.78 12.71 15.03
C LEU A 127 -12.83 11.59 15.45
N SER A 128 -12.23 11.75 16.62
CA SER A 128 -11.51 10.68 17.31
C SER A 128 -12.46 9.65 17.93
N GLN A 129 -11.94 8.46 18.24
CA GLN A 129 -12.67 7.45 19.01
C GLN A 129 -13.19 8.00 20.35
N GLN A 130 -12.42 8.87 21.01
CA GLN A 130 -12.80 9.46 22.30
C GLN A 130 -14.00 10.41 22.15
N GLU A 131 -14.00 11.25 21.11
CA GLU A 131 -15.11 12.16 20.83
C GLU A 131 -16.37 11.41 20.45
N ILE A 132 -16.25 10.38 19.60
CA ILE A 132 -17.39 9.52 19.25
C ILE A 132 -17.95 8.84 20.50
N SER A 133 -17.10 8.34 21.39
CA SER A 133 -17.54 7.70 22.63
C SER A 133 -18.26 8.66 23.58
N ARG A 134 -17.94 9.96 23.56
CA ARG A 134 -18.68 10.99 24.33
C ARG A 134 -20.04 11.29 23.71
N LEU A 135 -20.13 11.33 22.38
CA LEU A 135 -21.38 11.59 21.66
C LEU A 135 -22.33 10.38 21.66
N ALA A 136 -21.77 9.17 21.61
CA ALA A 136 -22.49 7.90 21.56
C ALA A 136 -21.78 6.85 22.43
N PRO A 137 -22.04 6.83 23.75
CA PRO A 137 -21.47 5.85 24.67
C PRO A 137 -21.77 4.40 24.26
N GLY A 138 -20.82 3.49 24.48
CA GLY A 138 -20.93 2.07 24.12
C GLY A 138 -20.68 1.75 22.63
N THR A 139 -20.40 2.75 21.79
CA THR A 139 -20.17 2.57 20.34
C THR A 139 -19.06 1.58 19.99
N PHE A 140 -18.01 1.50 20.82
CA PHE A 140 -16.85 0.63 20.60
C PHE A 140 -16.84 -0.60 21.52
N GLU A 141 -17.96 -0.89 22.18
CA GLU A 141 -18.11 -1.97 23.14
C GLU A 141 -19.01 -3.10 22.61
N GLY A 142 -19.01 -4.24 23.31
CA GLY A 142 -19.83 -5.40 22.98
C GLY A 142 -19.40 -6.17 21.72
N GLU A 143 -20.29 -7.03 21.25
CA GLU A 143 -20.06 -7.92 20.11
C GLU A 143 -20.10 -7.16 18.77
N GLU A 144 -20.89 -6.08 18.70
CA GLU A 144 -21.06 -5.26 17.48
C GLU A 144 -20.01 -4.16 17.32
N ARG A 145 -19.02 -4.06 18.23
CA ARG A 145 -18.01 -2.98 18.21
C ARG A 145 -17.29 -2.80 16.88
N HIS A 146 -17.21 -3.84 16.05
CA HIS A 146 -16.53 -3.79 14.75
C HIS A 146 -17.41 -3.18 13.64
N GLY A 147 -18.73 -3.13 13.84
CA GLY A 147 -19.70 -2.49 12.95
C GLY A 147 -20.02 -1.04 13.31
N TRP A 148 -19.29 -0.44 14.26
CA TRP A 148 -19.55 0.92 14.76
C TRP A 148 -19.76 1.95 13.65
N CYS A 149 -18.95 1.90 12.58
CA CYS A 149 -19.01 2.85 11.47
C CYS A 149 -20.36 2.89 10.73
N PHE A 150 -21.16 1.81 10.77
CA PHE A 150 -22.49 1.75 10.15
C PHE A 150 -23.62 2.27 11.06
N ARG A 151 -23.29 2.70 12.27
CA ARG A 151 -24.24 3.29 13.24
C ARG A 151 -24.12 4.81 13.33
N ALA A 152 -23.23 5.40 12.53
CA ALA A 152 -22.97 6.83 12.57
C ALA A 152 -24.18 7.63 12.04
N PRO A 153 -24.61 8.72 12.71
CA PRO A 153 -25.70 9.56 12.23
C PRO A 153 -25.41 10.13 10.84
N GLY A 154 -26.31 9.90 9.89
CA GLY A 154 -26.13 10.33 8.49
C GLY A 154 -25.05 9.56 7.72
N GLY A 155 -24.55 8.44 8.26
CA GLY A 155 -23.60 7.55 7.60
C GLY A 155 -24.26 6.53 6.65
N GLU A 156 -23.42 5.72 6.00
CA GLU A 156 -23.87 4.58 5.18
C GLU A 156 -24.31 3.42 6.09
N SER A 157 -25.41 2.73 5.72
CA SER A 157 -25.76 1.44 6.34
C SER A 157 -24.88 0.32 5.79
N TYR A 158 -24.75 -0.78 6.55
CA TYR A 158 -23.99 -1.94 6.10
C TYR A 158 -24.52 -2.51 4.78
N ASP A 159 -25.84 -2.64 4.63
CA ASP A 159 -26.44 -3.24 3.43
C ASP A 159 -26.16 -2.44 2.16
N VAL A 160 -26.23 -1.11 2.24
CA VAL A 160 -25.90 -0.21 1.11
C VAL A 160 -24.41 -0.29 0.78
N PHE A 161 -23.56 -0.26 1.81
CA PHE A 161 -22.11 -0.35 1.64
C PHE A 161 -21.70 -1.71 1.05
N GLU A 162 -22.23 -2.81 1.58
CA GLU A 162 -21.94 -4.16 1.14
C GLU A 162 -22.39 -4.40 -0.30
N ALA A 163 -23.60 -3.95 -0.66
CA ALA A 163 -24.14 -4.10 -2.02
C ALA A 163 -23.21 -3.49 -3.09
N ARG A 164 -22.69 -2.27 -2.87
CA ARG A 164 -21.77 -1.62 -3.83
C ARG A 164 -20.41 -2.34 -3.92
N ILE A 165 -19.91 -2.91 -2.82
CA ILE A 165 -18.68 -3.69 -2.84
C ILE A 165 -18.88 -5.04 -3.54
N ARG A 166 -20.04 -5.68 -3.34
CA ARG A 166 -20.40 -6.95 -3.99
C ARG A 166 -20.51 -6.79 -5.50
N GLU A 167 -21.19 -5.75 -5.96
CA GLU A 167 -21.31 -5.42 -7.38
C GLU A 167 -19.91 -5.21 -7.98
N TRP A 168 -19.08 -4.36 -7.36
CA TRP A 168 -17.71 -4.12 -7.80
C TRP A 168 -16.87 -5.41 -7.86
N LEU A 169 -16.96 -6.26 -6.82
CA LEU A 169 -16.21 -7.51 -6.75
C LEU A 169 -16.62 -8.50 -7.86
N SER A 170 -17.91 -8.54 -8.22
CA SER A 170 -18.41 -9.38 -9.30
C SER A 170 -17.82 -8.98 -10.65
N GLU A 171 -17.78 -7.69 -10.96
CA GLU A 171 -17.18 -7.17 -12.20
C GLU A 171 -15.65 -7.33 -12.22
N ALA A 172 -14.99 -7.08 -11.08
CA ALA A 172 -13.55 -7.24 -10.97
C ALA A 172 -13.11 -8.69 -11.24
N ALA A 173 -13.96 -9.68 -10.91
CA ALA A 173 -13.71 -11.10 -11.15
C ALA A 173 -13.74 -11.50 -12.64
N GLU A 174 -14.23 -10.64 -13.54
CA GLU A 174 -14.17 -10.84 -14.99
C GLU A 174 -12.78 -10.56 -15.57
N ASN A 175 -11.93 -9.87 -14.81
CA ASN A 175 -10.59 -9.49 -15.22
C ASN A 175 -9.55 -10.54 -14.78
N PRO A 176 -8.58 -10.91 -15.63
CA PRO A 176 -7.55 -11.89 -15.26
C PRO A 176 -6.70 -11.47 -14.07
N SER A 177 -6.40 -10.17 -13.96
CA SER A 177 -5.72 -9.62 -12.80
C SER A 177 -6.08 -8.15 -12.55
N VAL A 178 -6.21 -7.78 -11.28
CA VAL A 178 -6.46 -6.41 -10.84
C VAL A 178 -5.57 -6.05 -9.65
N ILE A 179 -4.98 -4.86 -9.66
CA ILE A 179 -4.40 -4.19 -8.51
C ILE A 179 -5.42 -3.16 -8.04
N VAL A 180 -5.89 -3.28 -6.80
CA VAL A 180 -6.89 -2.39 -6.24
C VAL A 180 -6.39 -1.68 -4.99
N VAL A 181 -6.48 -0.36 -4.96
CA VAL A 181 -6.11 0.47 -3.81
C VAL A 181 -7.36 1.16 -3.23
N THR A 182 -7.67 0.84 -1.98
CA THR A 182 -8.89 1.29 -1.29
C THR A 182 -8.63 1.53 0.21
N HIS A 183 -9.62 1.33 1.08
CA HIS A 183 -9.64 1.73 2.47
C HIS A 183 -9.89 0.56 3.43
N GLY A 184 -9.94 0.84 4.73
CA GLY A 184 -9.99 -0.18 5.76
C GLY A 184 -11.31 -0.97 5.74
N THR A 185 -12.44 -0.27 5.80
CA THR A 185 -13.75 -0.95 5.86
C THR A 185 -14.07 -1.62 4.53
N VAL A 186 -13.71 -1.00 3.41
CA VAL A 186 -13.83 -1.63 2.07
C VAL A 186 -13.03 -2.93 2.02
N ALA A 187 -11.76 -2.92 2.44
CA ALA A 187 -10.93 -4.12 2.44
C ALA A 187 -11.48 -5.22 3.35
N ARG A 188 -12.09 -4.90 4.50
CA ARG A 188 -12.78 -5.87 5.37
C ARG A 188 -13.94 -6.55 4.66
N VAL A 189 -14.87 -5.74 4.14
CA VAL A 189 -16.10 -6.25 3.51
C VAL A 189 -15.76 -7.03 2.24
N LEU A 190 -14.86 -6.53 1.40
CA LEU A 190 -14.43 -7.21 0.18
C LEU A 190 -13.82 -8.58 0.48
N ARG A 191 -12.90 -8.68 1.45
CA ARG A 191 -12.32 -9.97 1.87
C ARG A 191 -13.37 -10.90 2.48
N GLY A 192 -14.32 -10.35 3.23
CA GLY A 192 -15.46 -11.09 3.77
C GLY A 192 -16.32 -11.71 2.67
N LEU A 193 -16.73 -10.90 1.70
CA LEU A 193 -17.50 -11.34 0.53
C LEU A 193 -16.75 -12.40 -0.28
N TYR A 194 -15.47 -12.17 -0.54
CA TYR A 194 -14.63 -13.09 -1.31
C TYR A 194 -14.50 -14.48 -0.65
N LEU A 195 -14.42 -14.53 0.69
CA LEU A 195 -14.31 -15.76 1.46
C LEU A 195 -15.66 -16.34 1.92
N GLY A 196 -16.78 -15.65 1.68
CA GLY A 196 -18.10 -16.05 2.17
C GLY A 196 -18.23 -15.98 3.70
N LEU A 197 -17.56 -15.03 4.34
CA LEU A 197 -17.59 -14.87 5.80
C LEU A 197 -18.85 -14.14 6.28
N PRO A 198 -19.36 -14.44 7.50
CA PRO A 198 -20.33 -13.59 8.17
C PRO A 198 -19.80 -12.16 8.36
N SER A 199 -20.70 -11.17 8.34
CA SER A 199 -20.35 -9.75 8.47
C SER A 199 -19.56 -9.44 9.74
N SER A 200 -19.96 -10.01 10.88
CA SER A 200 -19.26 -9.85 12.16
C SER A 200 -17.79 -10.29 12.10
N THR A 201 -17.51 -11.42 11.45
CA THR A 201 -16.16 -11.93 11.22
C THR A 201 -15.39 -11.04 10.24
N ALA A 202 -16.01 -10.64 9.13
CA ALA A 202 -15.39 -9.79 8.11
C ALA A 202 -14.96 -8.43 8.68
N LEU A 203 -15.83 -7.80 9.48
CA LEU A 203 -15.57 -6.49 10.08
C LEU A 203 -14.50 -6.51 11.17
N ALA A 204 -14.18 -7.68 11.72
CA ALA A 204 -13.09 -7.86 12.67
C ALA A 204 -11.72 -8.05 12.00
N LEU A 205 -11.65 -8.26 10.68
CA LEU A 205 -10.40 -8.52 9.97
C LEU A 205 -9.38 -7.37 10.14
N PRO A 206 -8.08 -7.66 10.24
CA PRO A 206 -7.05 -6.63 10.35
C PRO A 206 -6.96 -5.81 9.06
N ILE A 207 -6.64 -4.52 9.18
CA ILE A 207 -6.56 -3.56 8.06
C ILE A 207 -5.18 -2.87 8.01
N PRO A 208 -4.09 -3.64 7.88
CA PRO A 208 -2.73 -3.10 7.80
C PRO A 208 -2.56 -2.16 6.58
N GLN A 209 -1.59 -1.25 6.68
CA GLN A 209 -1.19 -0.34 5.60
C GLN A 209 0.12 -0.79 4.92
N ASP A 210 0.70 -1.90 5.39
CA ASP A 210 1.98 -2.49 4.99
C ASP A 210 1.82 -3.94 4.48
N LYS A 211 0.61 -4.32 4.05
CA LYS A 211 0.36 -5.63 3.45
C LYS A 211 -0.43 -5.53 2.15
N ILE A 212 -0.23 -6.53 1.31
CA ILE A 212 -1.06 -6.82 0.15
C ILE A 212 -1.87 -8.08 0.46
N PHE A 213 -3.18 -8.04 0.23
CA PHE A 213 -4.02 -9.23 0.25
C PHE A 213 -4.15 -9.76 -1.18
N ARG A 214 -3.50 -10.89 -1.47
CA ARG A 214 -3.58 -11.56 -2.77
C ARG A 214 -4.74 -12.55 -2.75
N LEU A 215 -5.83 -12.18 -3.41
CA LEU A 215 -7.05 -12.97 -3.57
C LEU A 215 -6.92 -13.81 -4.83
N SER A 216 -6.88 -15.13 -4.70
CA SER A 216 -6.91 -16.05 -5.83
C SER A 216 -7.45 -17.42 -5.42
N ASN A 217 -8.13 -18.13 -6.34
CA ASN A 217 -8.60 -19.51 -6.12
C ASN A 217 -9.44 -19.71 -4.83
N GLY A 218 -10.28 -18.73 -4.46
CA GLY A 218 -11.08 -18.79 -3.24
C GLY A 218 -10.27 -18.70 -1.93
N ALA A 219 -9.02 -18.25 -2.00
CA ALA A 219 -8.14 -18.05 -0.86
C ALA A 219 -7.53 -16.64 -0.85
N ILE A 220 -7.12 -16.20 0.34
CA ILE A 220 -6.40 -14.94 0.56
C ILE A 220 -5.03 -15.26 1.13
N GLU A 221 -4.00 -14.79 0.45
CA GLU A 221 -2.62 -14.80 0.91
C GLU A 221 -2.23 -13.38 1.35
N GLU A 222 -1.63 -13.27 2.54
CA GLU A 222 -1.06 -12.00 3.01
C GLU A 222 0.40 -11.92 2.56
N LEU A 223 0.70 -10.94 1.72
CA LEU A 223 2.07 -10.59 1.36
C LEU A 223 2.50 -9.44 2.26
N GLU A 224 3.41 -9.74 3.19
CA GLU A 224 3.96 -8.74 4.10
C GLU A 224 5.05 -7.95 3.40
N VAL A 225 4.97 -6.63 3.54
CA VAL A 225 6.06 -5.74 3.21
C VAL A 225 6.85 -5.52 4.48
N GLU A 226 8.13 -5.93 4.50
CA GLU A 226 9.02 -5.46 5.56
C GLU A 226 9.21 -3.95 5.36
N VAL A 227 8.39 -3.15 6.05
CA VAL A 227 8.66 -1.73 6.31
C VAL A 227 9.72 -1.69 7.42
N GLY A 228 10.85 -2.32 7.12
CA GLY A 228 11.83 -2.79 8.06
C GLY A 228 13.22 -2.35 7.65
N LEU A 229 13.43 -1.04 7.62
CA LEU A 229 14.69 -0.41 7.95
C LEU A 229 14.32 1.00 8.39
N LYS A 230 14.97 1.50 9.43
CA LYS A 230 15.08 2.93 9.65
C LYS A 230 15.60 3.48 8.32
N MET A 231 14.70 4.04 7.51
CA MET A 231 15.01 4.24 6.10
C MET A 231 16.12 5.27 6.04
N PRO A 232 17.24 4.96 5.37
CA PRO A 232 18.35 5.87 5.39
C PRO A 232 17.90 7.16 4.75
N ARG A 233 17.89 8.24 5.54
CA ARG A 233 17.47 9.55 5.04
C ARG A 233 18.61 10.08 4.22
N ILE A 234 18.31 10.68 3.07
CA ILE A 234 19.33 11.43 2.36
C ILE A 234 19.68 12.61 3.25
N VAL A 235 20.93 12.68 3.69
CA VAL A 235 21.45 13.78 4.49
C VAL A 235 22.16 14.80 3.61
N LYS A 236 22.55 14.38 2.41
CA LYS A 236 23.20 15.25 1.43
C LYS A 236 22.87 14.81 0.01
N VAL A 237 22.58 15.79 -0.84
CA VAL A 237 22.42 15.62 -2.28
C VAL A 237 23.29 16.64 -2.98
N THR A 238 24.09 16.19 -3.94
CA THR A 238 24.88 17.04 -4.82
C THR A 238 24.46 16.76 -6.26
N PRO A 239 23.81 17.72 -6.95
CA PRO A 239 23.53 17.59 -8.37
C PRO A 239 24.84 17.56 -9.17
N LEU A 240 24.89 16.69 -10.17
CA LEU A 240 26.00 16.56 -11.12
C LEU A 240 25.46 16.83 -12.54
N THR A 241 26.36 16.90 -13.52
CA THR A 241 26.00 17.04 -14.93
C THR A 241 25.25 15.82 -15.46
N ALA A 242 24.50 16.00 -16.55
CA ALA A 242 23.84 14.91 -17.28
C ALA A 242 22.83 14.10 -16.44
N LEU A 243 22.00 14.80 -15.65
CA LEU A 243 20.94 14.21 -14.82
C LEU A 243 21.46 13.19 -13.79
N GLN A 244 22.64 13.47 -13.24
CA GLN A 244 23.23 12.62 -12.21
C GLN A 244 23.13 13.28 -10.84
N LEU A 245 23.01 12.47 -9.80
CA LEU A 245 23.08 12.92 -8.41
C LEU A 245 24.16 12.13 -7.68
N LEU A 246 24.87 12.80 -6.78
CA LEU A 246 25.57 12.12 -5.69
C LEU A 246 24.71 12.27 -4.44
N VAL A 247 24.32 11.17 -3.82
CA VAL A 247 23.52 11.14 -2.59
C VAL A 247 24.31 10.50 -1.47
N GLU A 248 24.17 11.04 -0.26
CA GLU A 248 24.69 10.48 0.99
C GLU A 248 23.52 10.24 1.94
N PHE A 249 23.53 9.09 2.59
CA PHE A 249 22.48 8.65 3.50
C PHE A 249 22.95 8.71 4.96
N ASP A 250 22.02 8.85 5.90
CA ASP A 250 22.31 8.93 7.35
C ASP A 250 22.95 7.67 7.94
N ASP A 251 22.97 6.56 7.20
CA ASP A 251 23.68 5.33 7.53
C ASP A 251 25.10 5.25 6.91
N GLY A 252 25.54 6.31 6.24
CA GLY A 252 26.88 6.44 5.64
C GLY A 252 27.01 5.87 4.22
N VAL A 253 25.93 5.34 3.62
CA VAL A 253 25.97 4.94 2.21
C VAL A 253 26.09 6.18 1.32
N ILE A 254 26.95 6.10 0.30
CA ILE A 254 27.09 7.12 -0.74
C ILE A 254 26.84 6.47 -2.10
N GLY A 255 25.98 7.08 -2.91
CA GLY A 255 25.60 6.55 -4.22
C GLY A 255 25.60 7.61 -5.32
N ARG A 256 26.07 7.22 -6.51
CA ARG A 256 25.91 8.03 -7.73
C ARG A 256 24.72 7.52 -8.54
N LEU A 257 23.68 8.33 -8.64
CA LEU A 257 22.43 8.03 -9.33
C LEU A 257 22.48 8.59 -10.75
N ASP A 258 22.15 7.78 -11.75
CA ASP A 258 22.01 8.21 -13.15
C ASP A 258 20.52 8.24 -13.52
N LEU A 259 19.88 9.39 -13.33
CA LEU A 259 18.43 9.51 -13.51
C LEU A 259 18.04 9.40 -14.98
N GLY A 260 18.93 9.76 -15.91
CA GLY A 260 18.69 9.61 -17.35
C GLY A 260 18.49 8.15 -17.77
N LYS A 261 19.11 7.19 -17.08
CA LYS A 261 18.95 5.76 -17.34
C LYS A 261 17.78 5.10 -16.60
N HIS A 262 17.27 5.75 -15.55
CA HIS A 262 16.33 5.13 -14.62
C HIS A 262 14.95 5.83 -14.54
N LEU A 263 14.84 7.07 -15.01
CA LEU A 263 13.61 7.87 -15.02
C LEU A 263 13.22 8.28 -16.45
N SER A 264 13.32 7.35 -17.40
CA SER A 264 13.15 7.57 -18.85
C SER A 264 11.84 8.26 -19.25
N LEU A 265 10.81 8.24 -18.41
CA LEU A 265 9.49 8.81 -18.67
C LEU A 265 9.25 10.21 -18.06
N ARG A 266 10.23 10.79 -17.35
CA ARG A 266 10.12 12.15 -16.76
C ARG A 266 11.31 13.07 -17.02
N ILE A 267 12.14 12.73 -18.02
CA ILE A 267 13.29 13.54 -18.46
C ILE A 267 12.86 14.96 -18.87
N GLU A 268 11.63 15.13 -19.37
CA GLU A 268 11.12 16.46 -19.77
C GLU A 268 11.05 17.46 -18.62
N THR A 269 10.80 16.98 -17.40
CA THR A 269 10.79 17.78 -16.15
C THR A 269 12.17 18.34 -15.79
N PHE A 270 13.25 17.80 -16.38
CA PHE A 270 14.63 18.15 -16.05
C PHE A 270 15.43 18.62 -17.28
N ARG A 271 14.77 19.02 -18.37
CA ARG A 271 15.46 19.56 -19.57
C ARG A 271 16.22 20.84 -19.29
N ASP A 272 15.76 21.63 -18.31
CA ASP A 272 16.48 22.79 -17.82
C ASP A 272 17.47 22.37 -16.73
N GLU A 273 18.76 22.45 -17.05
CA GLU A 273 19.83 22.13 -16.11
C GLU A 273 19.80 23.07 -14.90
N ALA A 274 19.39 24.34 -15.06
CA ALA A 274 19.27 25.27 -13.93
C ALA A 274 18.19 24.82 -12.92
N THR A 275 17.06 24.30 -13.40
CA THR A 275 16.02 23.70 -12.56
C THR A 275 16.50 22.41 -11.91
N PHE A 276 17.27 21.57 -12.63
CA PHE A 276 17.81 20.33 -12.07
C PHE A 276 18.79 20.59 -10.90
N GLN A 277 19.58 21.66 -10.98
CA GLN A 277 20.55 22.05 -9.97
C GLN A 277 19.92 22.60 -8.68
N GLN A 278 18.65 23.04 -8.73
CA GLN A 278 17.90 23.57 -7.56
C GLN A 278 17.33 22.46 -6.67
N VAL A 279 18.01 21.32 -6.64
CA VAL A 279 17.58 20.16 -5.88
C VAL A 279 17.73 20.40 -4.38
N THR A 280 16.72 20.01 -3.60
CA THR A 280 16.73 20.12 -2.14
C THR A 280 16.43 18.78 -1.48
N ILE A 281 16.63 18.72 -0.17
CA ILE A 281 16.14 17.62 0.67
C ILE A 281 15.03 18.19 1.54
N ASN A 282 13.88 17.52 1.59
CA ASN A 282 12.83 17.89 2.53
C ASN A 282 13.10 17.30 3.93
N ASP A 283 12.26 17.62 4.90
CA ASP A 283 12.41 17.14 6.30
C ASP A 283 12.42 15.60 6.43
N PHE A 284 12.04 14.92 5.36
CA PHE A 284 11.79 13.49 5.25
C PHE A 284 12.92 12.76 4.52
N GLY A 285 13.99 13.48 4.14
CA GLY A 285 15.15 12.90 3.48
C GLY A 285 14.91 12.56 2.00
N ALA A 286 13.83 13.05 1.38
CA ALA A 286 13.58 12.87 -0.05
C ALA A 286 14.26 13.96 -0.86
N VAL A 287 14.73 13.62 -2.06
CA VAL A 287 15.26 14.61 -3.01
C VAL A 287 14.09 15.28 -3.72
N CYS A 288 13.98 16.60 -3.65
CA CYS A 288 12.89 17.37 -4.23
C CYS A 288 13.41 18.39 -5.26
N TRP A 289 12.59 18.69 -6.25
CA TRP A 289 12.83 19.76 -7.22
C TRP A 289 11.69 20.78 -7.20
N PRO A 290 11.94 22.05 -7.61
CA PRO A 290 10.92 23.09 -7.69
C PRO A 290 9.71 22.74 -8.58
N THR A 291 9.89 21.77 -9.50
CA THR A 291 8.83 21.25 -10.37
C THR A 291 7.78 20.42 -9.63
N GLY A 292 7.97 20.15 -8.34
CA GLY A 292 7.11 19.29 -7.53
C GLY A 292 7.45 17.80 -7.66
N PHE A 293 8.45 17.44 -8.46
CA PHE A 293 8.96 16.08 -8.48
C PHE A 293 9.78 15.80 -7.21
N ALA A 294 9.58 14.61 -6.63
CA ALA A 294 10.37 14.12 -5.52
C ALA A 294 10.83 12.67 -5.76
N LEU A 295 12.12 12.41 -5.57
CA LEU A 295 12.70 11.07 -5.53
C LEU A 295 12.77 10.64 -4.07
N SER A 296 12.01 9.58 -3.73
CA SER A 296 12.00 9.07 -2.36
C SER A 296 13.39 8.58 -1.92
N PRO A 297 13.74 8.71 -0.62
CA PRO A 297 15.03 8.24 -0.10
C PRO A 297 15.24 6.76 -0.43
N ASP A 298 14.17 5.95 -0.36
CA ASP A 298 14.23 4.52 -0.67
C ASP A 298 14.62 4.26 -2.13
N THR A 299 14.07 5.02 -3.07
CA THR A 299 14.34 4.83 -4.50
C THR A 299 15.77 5.24 -4.82
N ALA A 300 16.23 6.35 -4.22
CA ALA A 300 17.62 6.76 -4.29
C ALA A 300 18.56 5.70 -3.69
N TYR A 301 18.19 5.11 -2.55
CA TYR A 301 19.00 4.13 -1.83
C TYR A 301 19.13 2.81 -2.59
N ASP A 302 18.05 2.32 -3.20
CA ASP A 302 18.08 1.16 -4.09
C ASP A 302 19.00 1.39 -5.30
N LEU A 303 18.90 2.57 -5.92
CA LEU A 303 19.74 2.94 -7.06
C LEU A 303 21.22 3.07 -6.65
N ALA A 304 21.50 3.58 -5.45
CA ALA A 304 22.84 3.64 -4.87
C ALA A 304 23.43 2.24 -4.61
N ARG A 305 22.63 1.31 -4.07
CA ARG A 305 23.08 -0.05 -3.72
C ARG A 305 23.25 -0.99 -4.90
N ARG A 306 22.52 -0.80 -6.01
CA ARG A 306 22.65 -1.62 -7.25
C ARG A 306 24.04 -1.57 -7.91
N ARG A 307 25.00 -0.80 -7.35
CA ARG A 307 26.38 -0.64 -7.82
C ARG A 307 27.48 -0.94 -6.81
N GLN A 308 27.22 -1.66 -5.71
CA GLN A 308 28.35 -2.35 -5.05
C GLN A 308 28.65 -3.64 -5.84
N PRO A 309 29.79 -3.74 -6.56
CA PRO A 309 30.24 -5.05 -7.04
C PRO A 309 30.39 -5.99 -5.84
N SER A 310 30.07 -7.27 -6.04
CA SER A 310 30.28 -8.29 -5.00
C SER A 310 31.73 -8.20 -4.50
N LYS A 311 31.92 -8.41 -3.19
CA LYS A 311 33.23 -8.54 -2.56
C LYS A 311 33.92 -9.84 -2.96
N ASP A 312 34.24 -10.00 -4.25
CA ASP A 312 35.06 -11.10 -4.77
C ASP A 312 36.22 -10.52 -5.60
N TRP A 313 37.19 -9.90 -4.93
CA TRP A 313 38.52 -9.62 -5.48
C TRP A 313 39.66 -9.85 -4.46
N LEU A 314 39.40 -10.67 -3.43
CA LEU A 314 40.45 -11.25 -2.60
C LEU A 314 40.27 -12.77 -2.52
N ARG A 315 40.49 -13.43 -3.67
CA ARG A 315 41.14 -14.73 -3.84
C ARG A 315 41.30 -15.04 -5.32
#